data_AF-A0A382QE08-F1
#
_entry.id   AF-A0A382QE08-F1
#
_cell.length_a   1.000
_cell.length_b   1.000
_cell.length_c   1.000
_cell.angle_alpha   90.00
_cell.angle_beta   90.00
_cell.angle_gamma   90.00
#
_symmetry.space_group_name_H-M   'P 1'
#
loop_
_entity.id
_entity.type
_entity.pdbx_description
1 polymer ?
#
loop_
_entity_poly.entity_id
_entity_poly.type
_entity_poly.pdbx_seq_one_letter_code
_entity_poly.pdbx_strand_id
1 'polypeptide(L)'
;FFGAYAVQLSREAHGHDSSVVKPPQLQDHVLEQTVLPEDTNDENVLHAVVKDLAEQVAFKLRKRQQMANKVKLEIHYTDGHQRIRTGRIIRIDDRSVINVCRGLFDKANERRNRVRTILLDASDFCPYVNQEDLFPTAESRDMAVSKAVEKVRLKYGVRSLQTADVFEALGRI
;
A
#
# COMPACT_ATOMS: atom_id res chain seq x y z
N PHE A 1 -2.68 22.72 27.10
CA PHE A 1 -3.79 21.86 27.59
C PHE A 1 -3.95 20.69 26.65
N PHE A 2 -3.95 19.45 27.16
CA PHE A 2 -4.00 18.21 26.35
C PHE A 2 -5.41 17.74 25.97
N GLY A 3 -6.45 18.55 26.23
CA GLY A 3 -7.84 18.27 25.84
C GLY A 3 -8.36 16.93 26.39
N ALA A 4 -9.03 16.16 25.53
CA ALA A 4 -9.58 14.84 25.87
C ALA A 4 -8.54 13.85 26.42
N TYR A 5 -7.26 14.02 26.08
CA TYR A 5 -6.16 13.15 26.53
C TYR A 5 -5.64 13.52 27.93
N ALA A 6 -5.98 14.69 28.48
CA ALA A 6 -5.43 15.15 29.76
C ALA A 6 -5.76 14.20 30.93
N VAL A 7 -6.98 13.65 30.94
CA VAL A 7 -7.43 12.71 31.98
C VAL A 7 -6.67 11.39 31.87
N GLN A 8 -6.50 10.85 30.67
CA GLN A 8 -5.75 9.62 30.44
C GLN A 8 -4.28 9.80 30.83
N LEU A 9 -3.65 10.89 30.37
CA LEU A 9 -2.27 11.22 30.69
C LEU A 9 -2.04 11.35 32.20
N SER A 10 -2.96 12.03 32.90
CA SER A 10 -2.89 12.14 34.37
C SER A 10 -3.01 10.79 35.06
N ARG A 11 -3.90 9.90 34.59
CA ARG A 11 -4.06 8.56 35.18
C ARG A 11 -2.80 7.72 34.96
N GLU A 12 -2.29 7.68 33.74
CA GLU A 12 -1.07 6.96 33.36
C GLU A 12 0.15 7.47 34.15
N ALA A 13 0.28 8.79 34.34
CA ALA A 13 1.36 9.38 35.15
C ALA A 13 1.32 8.97 36.64
N HIS A 14 0.14 8.58 37.14
CA HIS A 14 -0.04 8.04 38.50
C HIS A 14 -0.11 6.50 38.52
N GLY A 15 0.22 5.82 37.41
CA GLY A 15 0.20 4.36 37.32
C GLY A 15 -1.21 3.75 37.26
N HIS A 16 -2.23 4.54 36.97
CA HIS A 16 -3.60 4.04 36.79
C HIS A 16 -3.89 3.74 35.32
N ASP A 17 -3.93 2.46 34.97
CA ASP A 17 -4.49 1.97 33.70
C ASP A 17 -5.57 0.92 33.98
N SER A 18 -6.79 1.19 33.51
CA SER A 18 -7.95 0.30 33.64
C SER A 18 -8.28 -0.42 32.31
N SER A 19 -7.38 -0.37 31.33
CA SER A 19 -7.57 -1.00 30.04
C SER A 19 -7.65 -2.52 30.21
N VAL A 20 -8.63 -3.12 29.53
CA VAL A 20 -8.77 -4.59 29.51
C VAL A 20 -7.76 -5.18 28.54
N VAL A 21 -7.24 -6.36 28.88
CA VAL A 21 -6.46 -7.16 27.93
C VAL A 21 -7.37 -7.54 26.76
N LYS A 22 -6.97 -7.13 25.54
CA LYS A 22 -7.69 -7.44 24.31
C LYS A 22 -7.00 -8.58 23.56
N PRO A 23 -7.76 -9.46 22.89
CA PRO A 23 -7.15 -10.44 21.98
C PRO A 23 -6.46 -9.72 20.80
N PRO A 24 -5.48 -10.36 20.15
CA PRO A 24 -4.86 -9.80 18.95
C PRO A 24 -5.91 -9.54 17.86
N GLN A 25 -5.92 -8.32 17.33
CA GLN A 25 -6.78 -7.93 16.20
C GLN A 25 -5.92 -7.69 14.96
N LEU A 26 -6.48 -7.95 13.78
CA LEU A 26 -5.87 -7.51 12.54
C LEU A 26 -5.84 -5.98 12.51
N GLN A 27 -4.74 -5.41 12.02
CA GLN A 27 -4.61 -3.96 11.88
C GLN A 27 -5.66 -3.44 10.88
N ASP A 28 -6.33 -2.35 11.21
CA ASP A 28 -7.33 -1.69 10.35
C ASP A 28 -6.70 -1.00 9.13
N HIS A 29 -5.37 -1.03 9.04
CA HIS A 29 -4.58 -0.45 7.98
C HIS A 29 -3.57 -1.46 7.40
N VAL A 30 -3.27 -1.28 6.12
CA VAL A 30 -2.14 -1.88 5.42
C VAL A 30 -1.32 -0.73 4.86
N LEU A 31 -0.22 -0.41 5.54
CA LEU A 31 0.68 0.66 5.18
C LEU A 31 1.96 0.09 4.57
N GLU A 32 2.33 0.60 3.40
CA GLU A 32 3.60 0.35 2.74
C GLU A 32 4.23 1.68 2.37
N GLN A 33 5.54 1.79 2.55
CA GLN A 33 6.28 3.02 2.30
C GLN A 33 7.65 2.69 1.73
N THR A 34 8.07 3.50 0.76
CA THR A 34 9.46 3.51 0.28
C THR A 34 10.02 4.90 0.50
N VAL A 35 11.09 4.97 1.30
CA VAL A 35 11.99 6.12 1.34
C VAL A 35 13.05 5.89 0.28
N LEU A 36 13.17 6.82 -0.66
CA LEU A 36 14.14 6.73 -1.74
C LEU A 36 15.55 7.01 -1.16
N PRO A 37 16.59 6.27 -1.57
CA PRO A 37 17.96 6.54 -1.12
C PRO A 37 18.46 7.89 -1.65
N GLU A 38 18.03 8.25 -2.86
CA GLU A 38 18.31 9.49 -3.54
C GLU A 38 17.00 10.12 -3.99
N ASP A 39 16.78 11.37 -3.59
CA ASP A 39 15.58 12.08 -3.96
C ASP A 39 15.58 12.35 -5.47
N THR A 40 14.52 11.90 -6.18
CA THR A 40 14.45 11.95 -7.64
C THR A 40 13.12 12.47 -8.16
N ASN A 41 13.13 13.06 -9.36
CA ASN A 41 11.93 13.40 -10.13
C ASN A 41 11.82 12.58 -11.43
N ASP A 42 12.63 11.52 -11.58
CA ASP A 42 12.54 10.59 -12.70
C ASP A 42 11.25 9.77 -12.61
N GLU A 43 10.31 10.05 -13.51
CA GLU A 43 9.00 9.40 -13.53
C GLU A 43 9.10 7.88 -13.69
N ASN A 44 10.10 7.35 -14.40
CA ASN A 44 10.24 5.91 -14.57
C ASN A 44 10.56 5.22 -13.24
N VAL A 45 11.49 5.82 -12.46
CA VAL A 45 11.86 5.32 -11.14
C VAL A 45 10.67 5.44 -10.19
N LEU A 46 9.98 6.59 -10.18
CA LEU A 46 8.84 6.80 -9.28
C LEU A 46 7.66 5.87 -9.60
N HIS A 47 7.37 5.64 -10.88
CA HIS A 47 6.36 4.67 -11.30
C HIS A 47 6.71 3.24 -10.90
N ALA A 48 7.97 2.85 -11.03
CA ALA A 48 8.44 1.53 -10.60
C ALA A 48 8.29 1.35 -9.08
N VAL A 49 8.59 2.38 -8.29
CA VAL A 49 8.40 2.38 -6.83
C VAL A 49 6.92 2.28 -6.46
N VAL A 50 6.05 3.05 -7.11
CA VAL A 50 4.59 2.97 -6.91
C VAL A 50 4.07 1.58 -7.25
N LYS A 51 4.57 0.98 -8.33
CA LYS A 51 4.22 -0.38 -8.74
C LYS A 51 4.64 -1.41 -7.69
N ASP A 52 5.87 -1.34 -7.18
CA ASP A 52 6.35 -2.23 -6.12
C ASP A 52 5.49 -2.12 -4.86
N LEU A 53 5.22 -0.90 -4.39
CA LEU A 53 4.33 -0.66 -3.26
C LEU A 53 2.91 -1.20 -3.50
N ALA A 54 2.37 -1.00 -4.71
CA ALA A 54 1.06 -1.51 -5.08
C ALA A 54 1.00 -3.05 -5.09
N GLU A 55 2.04 -3.73 -5.59
CA GLU A 55 2.16 -5.18 -5.54
C GLU A 55 2.22 -5.71 -4.10
N GLN A 56 2.95 -5.02 -3.21
CA GLN A 56 3.00 -5.36 -1.78
C GLN A 56 1.63 -5.20 -1.10
N VAL A 57 0.93 -4.09 -1.35
CA VAL A 57 -0.44 -3.87 -0.88
C VAL A 57 -1.38 -4.96 -1.42
N ALA A 58 -1.33 -5.26 -2.72
CA ALA A 58 -2.17 -6.28 -3.34
C ALA A 58 -1.94 -7.67 -2.72
N PHE A 59 -0.68 -8.04 -2.49
CA PHE A 59 -0.33 -9.28 -1.78
C PHE A 59 -0.90 -9.32 -0.36
N LYS A 60 -0.78 -8.23 0.41
CA LYS A 60 -1.34 -8.15 1.77
C LYS A 60 -2.88 -8.22 1.77
N LEU A 61 -3.54 -7.58 0.80
CA LEU A 61 -5.00 -7.64 0.63
C LEU A 61 -5.48 -9.06 0.28
N ARG A 62 -4.79 -9.75 -0.64
CA ARG A 62 -5.07 -11.16 -0.98
C ARG A 62 -4.90 -12.09 0.21
N LYS A 63 -3.81 -11.95 0.97
CA LYS A 63 -3.58 -12.73 2.19
C LYS A 63 -4.69 -12.53 3.23
N ARG A 64 -5.26 -11.34 3.31
CA ARG A 64 -6.41 -11.02 4.19
C ARG A 64 -7.77 -11.40 3.60
N GLN A 65 -7.84 -11.78 2.32
CA GLN A 65 -9.09 -11.96 1.57
C GLN A 65 -10.01 -10.73 1.68
N GLN A 66 -9.43 -9.53 1.59
CA GLN A 66 -10.12 -8.26 1.78
C GLN A 66 -9.84 -7.29 0.63
N MET A 67 -10.84 -6.51 0.26
CA MET A 67 -10.73 -5.30 -0.55
C MET A 67 -10.60 -4.08 0.36
N ALA A 68 -10.17 -2.94 -0.19
CA ALA A 68 -10.04 -1.70 0.57
C ALA A 68 -10.91 -0.59 -0.02
N ASN A 69 -11.92 -0.13 0.74
CA ASN A 69 -12.78 0.97 0.30
C ASN A 69 -12.04 2.30 0.24
N LYS A 70 -10.92 2.41 0.95
CA LYS A 70 -10.04 3.58 0.97
C LYS A 70 -8.59 3.17 0.77
N VAL A 71 -7.96 3.71 -0.26
CA VAL A 71 -6.49 3.71 -0.42
C VAL A 71 -6.02 5.16 -0.47
N LYS A 72 -5.07 5.52 0.39
CA LYS A 72 -4.43 6.83 0.44
C LYS A 72 -3.02 6.70 -0.13
N LEU A 73 -2.73 7.47 -1.16
CA LEU A 73 -1.37 7.66 -1.69
C LEU A 73 -0.85 9.00 -1.18
N GLU A 74 0.34 8.97 -0.60
CA GLU A 74 1.03 10.14 -0.08
C GLU A 74 2.43 10.25 -0.68
N ILE A 75 2.76 11.44 -1.18
CA ILE A 75 4.06 11.79 -1.73
C ILE A 75 4.66 12.86 -0.84
N HIS A 76 5.89 12.65 -0.37
CA HIS A 76 6.67 13.67 0.33
C HIS A 76 7.80 14.16 -0.59
N TYR A 77 7.82 15.46 -0.82
CA TYR A 77 8.86 16.14 -1.59
C TYR A 77 10.04 16.52 -0.70
N THR A 78 11.17 16.79 -1.33
CA THR A 78 12.41 17.22 -0.64
C THR A 78 12.30 18.54 0.10
N ASP A 79 11.41 19.41 -0.37
CA ASP A 79 11.13 20.74 0.21
C ASP A 79 10.18 20.68 1.42
N GLY A 80 9.90 19.47 1.93
CA GLY A 80 9.01 19.24 3.05
C GLY A 80 7.51 19.30 2.73
N HIS A 81 7.12 19.59 1.48
CA HIS A 81 5.71 19.53 1.08
C HIS A 81 5.26 18.08 0.91
N GLN A 82 3.98 17.85 1.22
CA GLN A 82 3.33 16.57 0.94
C GLN A 82 2.07 16.74 0.09
N ARG A 83 1.80 15.74 -0.75
CA ARG A 83 0.57 15.63 -1.54
C ARG A 83 -0.10 14.30 -1.27
N ILE A 84 -1.41 14.36 -1.12
CA ILE A 84 -2.25 13.21 -0.81
C ILE A 84 -3.34 13.09 -1.88
N ARG A 85 -3.57 11.86 -2.33
CA ARG A 85 -4.74 11.48 -3.13
C ARG A 85 -5.33 10.20 -2.55
N THR A 86 -6.65 10.08 -2.66
CA THR A 86 -7.39 8.91 -2.16
C THR A 86 -8.19 8.26 -3.28
N GLY A 87 -8.27 6.94 -3.25
CA GLY A 87 -9.08 6.14 -4.15
C GLY A 87 -9.65 4.91 -3.46
N ARG A 88 -10.07 3.94 -4.25
CA ARG A 88 -10.65 2.68 -3.78
C ARG A 88 -10.07 1.50 -4.56
N ILE A 89 -9.84 0.39 -3.87
CA ILE A 89 -9.40 -0.88 -4.47
C ILE A 89 -10.58 -1.84 -4.49
N ILE A 90 -11.14 -2.07 -5.68
CA ILE A 90 -12.30 -2.95 -5.89
C ILE A 90 -11.84 -4.36 -6.27
N ARG A 91 -10.64 -4.51 -6.82
CA ARG A 91 -10.07 -5.80 -7.23
C ARG A 91 -8.68 -5.93 -6.65
N ILE A 92 -8.36 -7.14 -6.18
CA ILE A 92 -7.12 -7.43 -5.45
C ILE A 92 -6.07 -8.14 -6.31
N ASP A 93 -6.26 -8.25 -7.63
CA ASP A 93 -5.17 -8.66 -8.53
C ASP A 93 -4.12 -7.54 -8.67
N ASP A 94 -2.87 -7.93 -8.95
CA ASP A 94 -1.75 -6.98 -8.98
C ASP A 94 -2.00 -5.85 -9.99
N ARG A 95 -2.47 -6.20 -11.20
CA ARG A 95 -2.68 -5.24 -12.28
C ARG A 95 -3.71 -4.15 -11.91
N SER A 96 -4.85 -4.54 -11.36
CA SER A 96 -5.89 -3.61 -10.92
C SER A 96 -5.39 -2.66 -9.84
N VAL A 97 -4.68 -3.19 -8.82
CA VAL A 97 -4.15 -2.36 -7.73
C VAL A 97 -3.07 -1.40 -8.24
N ILE A 98 -2.16 -1.87 -9.10
CA ILE A 98 -1.13 -1.04 -9.74
C ILE A 98 -1.79 0.11 -10.53
N ASN A 99 -2.82 -0.18 -11.32
CA ASN A 99 -3.50 0.85 -12.12
C ASN A 99 -4.15 1.93 -11.24
N VAL A 100 -4.80 1.54 -10.14
CA VAL A 100 -5.38 2.48 -9.18
C VAL A 100 -4.29 3.35 -8.55
N CYS A 101 -3.24 2.74 -8.01
CA CYS A 101 -2.16 3.45 -7.33
C CYS A 101 -1.38 4.38 -8.30
N ARG A 102 -1.12 3.92 -9.53
CA ARG A 102 -0.50 4.74 -10.58
C ARG A 102 -1.38 5.96 -10.91
N GLY A 103 -2.67 5.77 -11.13
CA GLY A 103 -3.58 6.88 -11.39
C GLY A 103 -3.70 7.87 -10.23
N LEU A 104 -3.54 7.41 -8.98
CA LEU A 104 -3.46 8.29 -7.81
C LEU A 104 -2.13 9.04 -7.76
N PHE A 105 -1.03 8.38 -8.11
CA PHE A 105 0.30 8.98 -8.15
C PHE A 105 0.35 10.10 -9.19
N ASP A 106 -0.15 9.86 -10.40
CA ASP A 106 -0.16 10.84 -11.49
C ASP A 106 -0.94 12.11 -11.11
N LYS A 107 -2.04 11.94 -10.36
CA LYS A 107 -2.84 13.04 -9.81
C LYS A 107 -2.22 13.70 -8.58
N ALA A 108 -1.32 13.03 -7.88
CA ALA A 108 -0.66 13.58 -6.69
C ALA A 108 0.62 14.32 -7.07
N ASN A 109 1.36 13.80 -8.07
CA ASN A 109 2.66 14.29 -8.48
C ASN A 109 2.59 15.44 -9.49
N GLU A 110 1.86 16.50 -9.15
CA GLU A 110 1.66 17.65 -10.04
C GLU A 110 2.88 18.61 -10.06
N ARG A 111 3.80 18.47 -9.09
CA ARG A 111 4.97 19.35 -8.94
C ARG A 111 6.19 18.71 -9.59
N ARG A 112 6.94 19.47 -10.40
CA ARG A 112 8.27 19.07 -10.90
C ARG A 112 9.37 19.18 -9.83
N ASN A 113 9.10 18.69 -8.63
CA ASN A 113 10.09 18.61 -7.55
C ASN A 113 10.48 17.15 -7.31
N ARG A 114 11.67 16.94 -6.75
CA ARG A 114 12.16 15.62 -6.35
C ARG A 114 11.29 15.07 -5.22
N VAL A 115 10.98 13.79 -5.33
CA VAL A 115 10.26 13.01 -4.32
C VAL A 115 11.29 12.31 -3.46
N ARG A 116 11.02 12.28 -2.15
CA ARG A 116 11.81 11.57 -1.14
C ARG A 116 11.14 10.31 -0.65
N THR A 117 9.80 10.33 -0.57
CA THR A 117 9.05 9.21 0.00
C THR A 117 7.71 9.08 -0.69
N ILE A 118 7.33 7.82 -0.95
CA ILE A 118 6.01 7.42 -1.42
C ILE A 118 5.43 6.44 -0.41
N LEU A 119 4.17 6.67 -0.03
CA LEU A 119 3.44 5.86 0.92
C LEU A 119 2.07 5.48 0.36
N LEU A 120 1.68 4.23 0.56
CA LEU A 120 0.34 3.71 0.33
C LEU A 120 -0.25 3.22 1.66
N ASP A 121 -1.47 3.66 1.95
CA ASP A 121 -2.23 3.23 3.12
C ASP A 121 -3.62 2.76 2.68
N ALA A 122 -3.85 1.45 2.73
CA ALA A 122 -5.15 0.84 2.49
C ALA A 122 -5.89 0.63 3.81
N SER A 123 -7.16 1.04 3.85
CA SER A 123 -8.04 1.01 5.04
C SER A 123 -9.50 0.83 4.63
N ASP A 124 -10.39 0.77 5.62
CA ASP A 124 -11.83 0.54 5.43
C ASP A 124 -12.07 -0.77 4.63
N PHE A 125 -11.61 -1.88 5.24
CA PHE A 125 -11.60 -3.18 4.58
C PHE A 125 -13.00 -3.79 4.49
N CYS A 126 -13.29 -4.41 3.35
CA CYS A 126 -14.48 -5.25 3.17
C CYS A 126 -14.09 -6.64 2.63
N PRO A 127 -14.86 -7.70 2.94
CA PRO A 127 -14.56 -9.04 2.46
C PRO A 127 -14.50 -9.09 0.93
N TYR A 128 -13.47 -9.74 0.38
CA TYR A 128 -13.38 -9.99 -1.05
C TYR A 128 -14.30 -11.13 -1.44
N VAL A 129 -15.20 -10.88 -2.40
CA VAL A 129 -16.07 -11.89 -3.00
C VAL A 129 -15.77 -11.92 -4.49
N ASN A 130 -15.30 -13.06 -5.00
CA ASN A 130 -15.13 -13.25 -6.43
C ASN A 130 -16.25 -14.14 -6.95
N GLN A 131 -17.09 -13.60 -7.83
CA GLN A 131 -17.95 -14.41 -8.66
C GLN A 131 -17.18 -14.74 -9.94
N GLU A 132 -16.75 -15.99 -10.07
CA GLU A 132 -16.11 -16.45 -11.30
C GLU A 132 -17.16 -16.53 -12.42
N ASP A 133 -16.81 -16.02 -13.60
CA ASP A 133 -17.61 -16.23 -14.80
C ASP A 133 -17.51 -17.68 -15.27
N LEU A 134 -18.57 -18.16 -15.93
CA LEU A 134 -18.59 -19.48 -16.59
C LEU A 134 -17.48 -19.65 -17.64
N PHE A 135 -16.96 -18.54 -18.18
CA PHE A 135 -15.89 -18.53 -19.17
C PHE A 135 -14.71 -17.68 -18.70
N PRO A 136 -13.46 -18.05 -19.03
CA PRO A 136 -12.29 -17.31 -18.60
C PRO A 136 -12.24 -15.91 -19.22
N THR A 137 -12.37 -14.89 -18.37
CA THR A 137 -12.24 -13.48 -18.72
C THR A 137 -10.79 -13.01 -18.60
N ALA A 138 -10.48 -11.81 -19.11
CA ALA A 138 -9.19 -11.17 -18.84
C ALA A 138 -8.95 -11.00 -17.32
N GLU A 139 -10.03 -10.75 -16.59
CA GLU A 139 -10.04 -10.55 -15.14
C GLU A 139 -9.59 -11.80 -14.38
N SER A 140 -10.11 -12.97 -14.76
CA SER A 140 -9.73 -14.24 -14.12
C SER A 140 -8.28 -14.63 -14.45
N ARG A 141 -7.79 -14.26 -15.64
CA ARG A 141 -6.37 -14.45 -16.03
C ARG A 141 -5.43 -13.59 -15.18
N ASP A 142 -5.74 -12.31 -14.99
CA ASP A 142 -4.90 -11.41 -14.18
C ASP A 142 -4.82 -11.88 -12.71
N MET A 143 -5.93 -12.38 -12.17
CA MET A 143 -5.97 -13.01 -10.84
C MET A 143 -5.15 -14.32 -10.79
N ALA A 144 -5.23 -15.16 -11.83
CA ALA A 144 -4.46 -16.40 -11.91
C ALA A 144 -2.95 -16.15 -11.94
N VAL A 145 -2.51 -15.12 -12.68
CA VAL A 145 -1.11 -14.68 -12.70
C VAL A 145 -0.68 -14.19 -11.31
N SER A 146 -1.48 -13.33 -10.68
CA SER A 146 -1.20 -12.81 -9.33
C SER A 146 -1.05 -13.96 -8.31
N LYS A 147 -1.93 -14.96 -8.36
CA LYS A 147 -1.85 -16.17 -7.52
C LYS A 147 -0.62 -17.03 -7.83
N ALA A 148 -0.18 -17.12 -9.08
CA ALA A 148 1.00 -17.87 -9.46
C ALA A 148 2.29 -17.20 -8.92
N VAL A 149 2.41 -15.88 -9.08
CA VAL A 149 3.52 -15.10 -8.50
C VAL A 149 3.55 -15.22 -6.98
N GLU A 150 2.38 -15.14 -6.34
CA GLU A 150 2.21 -15.27 -4.90
C GLU A 150 2.70 -16.63 -4.36
N LYS A 151 2.43 -17.75 -5.06
CA LYS A 151 2.95 -19.07 -4.66
C LYS A 151 4.48 -19.10 -4.57
N VAL A 152 5.16 -18.44 -5.50
CA VAL A 152 6.62 -18.34 -5.50
C VAL A 152 7.09 -17.46 -4.36
N ARG A 153 6.47 -16.29 -4.18
CA ARG A 153 6.80 -15.34 -3.10
C ARG A 153 6.58 -15.93 -1.70
N LEU A 154 5.55 -16.75 -1.50
CA LEU A 154 5.30 -17.44 -0.24
C LEU A 154 6.37 -18.49 0.09
N LYS A 155 6.94 -19.13 -0.92
CA LYS A 155 7.95 -20.18 -0.74
C LYS A 155 9.38 -19.63 -0.63
N TYR A 156 9.71 -18.60 -1.39
CA TYR A 156 11.08 -18.09 -1.55
C TYR A 156 11.29 -16.65 -1.05
N GLY A 157 10.23 -16.01 -0.56
CA GLY A 157 10.25 -14.63 -0.05
C GLY A 157 9.74 -13.60 -1.07
N VAL A 158 9.31 -12.44 -0.58
CA VAL A 158 8.63 -11.41 -1.39
C VAL A 158 9.49 -10.90 -2.56
N ARG A 159 10.82 -10.83 -2.38
CA ARG A 159 11.78 -10.37 -3.39
C ARG A 159 12.24 -11.47 -4.36
N SER A 160 11.71 -12.69 -4.29
CA SER A 160 12.13 -13.79 -5.16
C SER A 160 11.69 -13.62 -6.62
N LEU A 161 10.66 -12.81 -6.87
CA LEU A 161 10.16 -12.44 -8.19
C LEU A 161 9.80 -10.96 -8.20
N GLN A 162 10.38 -10.23 -9.15
CA GLN A 162 10.14 -8.82 -9.38
C GLN A 162 10.02 -8.57 -10.88
N THR A 163 9.26 -7.53 -11.24
CA THR A 163 9.20 -7.10 -12.62
C THR A 163 10.48 -6.34 -12.99
N ALA A 164 10.90 -6.39 -14.26
CA ALA A 164 12.20 -5.84 -14.69
C ALA A 164 12.38 -4.35 -14.38
N ASP A 165 11.33 -3.54 -14.58
CA ASP A 165 11.31 -2.11 -14.26
C ASP A 165 11.52 -1.85 -12.77
N VAL A 166 10.87 -2.63 -11.91
CA VAL A 166 11.04 -2.57 -10.44
C VAL A 166 12.46 -2.96 -10.05
N PHE A 167 12.99 -4.03 -10.64
CA PHE A 167 14.34 -4.50 -10.36
C PHE A 167 15.40 -3.46 -10.78
N GLU A 168 15.25 -2.85 -11.95
CA GLU A 168 16.16 -1.79 -12.41
C GLU A 168 16.08 -0.53 -11.55
N ALA A 169 14.87 -0.10 -11.18
CA ALA A 169 14.69 1.09 -10.35
C ALA A 169 15.24 0.87 -8.94
N LEU A 170 14.92 -0.27 -8.30
CA LEU A 170 15.36 -0.60 -6.95
C LEU A 170 16.82 -1.09 -6.88
N GLY A 171 17.40 -1.55 -7.99
CA GLY A 171 18.81 -1.94 -8.08
C GLY A 171 19.76 -0.79 -8.41
N ARG A 172 19.23 0.33 -8.93
CA ARG A 172 19.94 1.62 -9.05
C ARG A 172 19.88 2.45 -7.75
N ILE A 173 19.01 2.04 -6.83
CA ILE A 173 18.81 2.55 -5.47
C ILE A 173 19.77 1.86 -4.52
#